data_AF-A0A168QR57-F1
#
_entry.id   AF-A0A168QR57-F1
#
_cell.length_a   1.000
_cell.length_b   1.000
_cell.length_c   1.000
_cell.angle_alpha   90.00
_cell.angle_beta   90.00
_cell.angle_gamma   90.00
#
_symmetry.space_group_name_H-M   'P 1'
#
loop_
_entity.id
_entity.type
_entity.pdbx_description
1 polymer ?
#
loop_
_entity_poly.entity_id
_entity_poly.type
_entity_poly.pdbx_seq_one_letter_code
_entity_poly.pdbx_strand_id
1 'polypeptide(L)'
;MKRRKNKDILFLCVILLLVGSLLYQGYQMLKPNEEKMNASQMLFEVADFQMEILNSSLMEAVHMNATGQLAGLKLAAYAANFGHERMVKAFGKNELKTLPAIGELVNMITSWQIGGERPLSQKERDLLVEFSTKFSEVLPIYSLLVNSNNQIVSTQSGQLAQLGKQLDELILK
;
A
#
# COMPACT_ATOMS: atom_id res chain seq x y z
N MET A 1 37.27 -8.63 -56.90
CA MET A 1 37.34 -7.77 -55.69
C MET A 1 35.99 -7.21 -55.18
N LYS A 2 34.85 -7.39 -55.87
CA LYS A 2 33.53 -6.88 -55.41
C LYS A 2 32.94 -7.57 -54.15
N ARG A 3 33.30 -8.83 -53.86
CA ARG A 3 32.78 -9.59 -52.71
C ARG A 3 33.28 -9.13 -51.33
N ARG A 4 34.44 -8.48 -51.23
CA ARG A 4 34.96 -7.94 -49.95
C ARG A 4 34.25 -6.65 -49.54
N LYS A 5 34.01 -5.74 -50.50
CA LYS A 5 33.29 -4.47 -50.25
C LYS A 5 31.90 -4.66 -49.64
N ASN A 6 31.18 -5.71 -50.03
CA ASN A 6 29.84 -5.99 -49.46
C ASN A 6 29.91 -6.45 -48.00
N LYS A 7 31.00 -7.13 -47.60
CA LYS A 7 31.21 -7.52 -46.19
C LYS A 7 31.60 -6.31 -45.35
N ASP A 8 32.40 -5.40 -45.89
CA ASP A 8 32.79 -4.17 -45.21
C ASP A 8 31.58 -3.22 -45.00
N ILE A 9 30.69 -3.13 -46.00
CA ILE A 9 29.43 -2.37 -45.88
C ILE A 9 28.51 -2.99 -44.83
N LEU A 10 28.39 -4.32 -44.81
CA LEU A 10 27.56 -5.02 -43.83
C LEU A 10 28.12 -4.84 -42.41
N PHE A 11 29.45 -4.89 -42.25
CA PHE A 11 30.10 -4.63 -40.97
C PHE A 11 29.91 -3.19 -40.49
N LEU A 12 29.99 -2.22 -41.41
CA LEU A 12 29.73 -0.81 -41.13
C LEU A 12 28.28 -0.56 -40.70
N CYS A 13 27.30 -1.21 -41.35
CA CYS A 13 25.90 -1.15 -40.93
C CYS A 13 25.70 -1.73 -39.52
N VAL A 14 26.33 -2.85 -39.19
CA VAL A 14 26.23 -3.46 -37.86
C VAL A 14 26.82 -2.55 -36.78
N ILE A 15 27.97 -1.92 -37.06
CA ILE A 15 28.57 -0.94 -36.14
C ILE A 15 27.65 0.26 -35.94
N LEU A 16 27.08 0.80 -37.01
CA LEU A 16 26.11 1.91 -36.92
C LEU A 16 24.88 1.55 -36.10
N LEU A 17 24.38 0.31 -36.22
CA LEU A 17 23.25 -0.20 -35.44
C LEU A 17 23.60 -0.32 -33.96
N LEU A 18 24.81 -0.80 -33.64
CA LEU A 18 25.31 -0.91 -32.26
C LEU A 18 25.51 0.46 -31.61
N VAL A 19 26.13 1.40 -32.33
CA VAL A 19 26.33 2.77 -31.83
C VAL A 19 24.99 3.48 -31.68
N GLY A 20 24.07 3.29 -32.65
CA GLY A 20 22.72 3.82 -32.57
C GLY A 20 21.93 3.27 -31.38
N SER A 21 22.06 1.97 -31.06
CA SER A 21 21.38 1.38 -29.91
C SER A 21 21.94 1.87 -28.58
N LEU A 22 23.27 2.06 -28.48
CA LEU A 22 23.92 2.65 -27.30
C LEU A 22 23.48 4.09 -27.06
N LEU A 23 23.40 4.90 -28.12
CA LEU A 23 22.90 6.27 -28.04
C LEU A 23 21.41 6.30 -27.65
N TYR A 24 20.60 5.39 -28.19
CA TYR A 24 19.19 5.26 -27.82
C TYR A 24 19.02 4.86 -26.35
N GLN A 25 19.79 3.88 -25.87
CA GLN A 25 19.78 3.47 -24.46
C GLN A 25 20.26 4.58 -23.52
N GLY A 26 21.32 5.31 -23.90
CA GLY A 26 21.81 6.46 -23.15
C GLY A 26 20.79 7.60 -23.09
N TYR A 27 20.10 7.86 -24.20
CA TYR A 27 19.01 8.85 -24.24
C TYR A 27 17.81 8.41 -23.38
N GLN A 28 17.47 7.11 -23.39
CA GLN A 28 16.40 6.56 -22.56
C GLN A 28 16.72 6.64 -21.05
N MET A 29 18.00 6.52 -20.66
CA MET A 29 18.43 6.75 -19.27
C MET A 29 18.37 8.22 -18.85
N LEU A 30 18.50 9.16 -19.79
CA LEU A 30 18.41 10.61 -19.54
C LEU A 30 16.98 11.15 -19.59
N LYS A 31 16.02 10.39 -20.17
CA LYS A 31 14.61 10.76 -20.16
C LYS A 31 14.01 10.37 -18.80
N PRO A 32 13.45 11.33 -18.03
CA PRO A 32 12.76 10.97 -16.80
C PRO A 32 11.61 10.02 -17.14
N ASN A 33 11.57 8.89 -16.45
CA ASN A 33 10.59 7.82 -16.63
C ASN A 33 9.19 8.32 -16.21
N GLU A 34 8.49 9.05 -17.07
CA GLU A 34 7.11 9.50 -16.82
C GLU A 34 6.15 8.33 -16.55
N GLU A 35 6.41 7.13 -17.10
CA GLU A 35 5.59 5.93 -16.84
C GLU A 35 5.70 5.39 -15.40
N LYS A 36 6.87 5.52 -14.75
CA LYS A 36 7.02 5.08 -13.34
C LYS A 36 6.34 6.01 -12.35
N MET A 37 6.19 7.30 -12.71
CA MET A 37 5.53 8.29 -11.86
C MET A 37 4.03 8.00 -11.67
N ASN A 38 3.38 7.31 -12.61
CA ASN A 38 1.95 6.99 -12.50
C ASN A 38 1.64 5.75 -11.65
N ALA A 39 2.43 4.68 -11.75
CA ALA A 39 2.05 3.40 -11.14
C ALA A 39 2.07 3.42 -9.60
N SER A 40 3.07 4.09 -9.00
CA SER A 40 3.17 4.18 -7.53
C SER A 40 2.18 5.17 -6.95
N GLN A 41 1.89 6.24 -7.69
CA GLN A 41 0.90 7.23 -7.31
C GLN A 41 -0.52 6.65 -7.40
N MET A 42 -0.86 5.93 -8.46
CA MET A 42 -2.14 5.19 -8.55
C MET A 42 -2.25 4.13 -7.45
N LEU A 43 -1.15 3.43 -7.12
CA LEU A 43 -1.13 2.49 -6.01
C LEU A 43 -1.43 3.20 -4.68
N PHE A 44 -0.85 4.38 -4.46
CA PHE A 44 -1.13 5.20 -3.29
C PHE A 44 -2.59 5.62 -3.23
N GLU A 45 -3.15 6.16 -4.31
CA GLU A 45 -4.56 6.57 -4.38
C GLU A 45 -5.51 5.43 -4.03
N VAL A 46 -5.23 4.22 -4.55
CA VAL A 46 -6.02 3.03 -4.22
C VAL A 46 -5.85 2.62 -2.75
N ALA A 47 -4.62 2.66 -2.24
CA ALA A 47 -4.36 2.29 -0.84
C ALA A 47 -4.97 3.30 0.14
N ASP A 48 -4.91 4.59 -0.17
CA ASP A 48 -5.52 5.67 0.60
C ASP A 48 -7.05 5.53 0.65
N PHE A 49 -7.67 5.32 -0.51
CA PHE A 49 -9.10 5.03 -0.59
C PHE A 49 -9.50 3.77 0.20
N GLN A 50 -8.67 2.72 0.19
CA GLN A 50 -8.92 1.52 1.00
C GLN A 50 -8.83 1.81 2.51
N MET A 51 -7.94 2.71 2.95
CA MET A 51 -7.89 3.17 4.34
C MET A 51 -9.15 3.96 4.70
N GLU A 52 -9.68 4.79 3.80
CA GLU A 52 -10.93 5.51 4.00
C GLU A 52 -12.12 4.56 4.16
N ILE A 53 -12.22 3.54 3.28
CA ILE A 53 -13.26 2.51 3.38
C ILE A 53 -13.14 1.77 4.73
N LEU A 54 -11.93 1.44 5.16
CA LEU A 54 -11.70 0.80 6.46
C LEU A 54 -12.17 1.70 7.60
N ASN A 55 -11.82 2.99 7.60
CA ASN A 55 -12.28 3.93 8.61
C ASN A 55 -13.81 4.03 8.66
N SER A 56 -14.46 4.16 7.50
CA SER A 56 -15.92 4.17 7.40
C SER A 56 -16.53 2.88 7.95
N SER A 57 -15.96 1.72 7.59
CA SER A 57 -16.42 0.42 8.06
C SER A 57 -16.22 0.25 9.56
N LEU A 58 -15.16 0.82 10.14
CA LEU A 58 -14.91 0.83 11.57
C LEU A 58 -15.95 1.68 12.30
N MET A 59 -16.28 2.86 11.78
CA MET A 59 -17.32 3.72 12.34
C MET A 59 -18.69 3.04 12.33
N GLU A 60 -19.03 2.31 11.25
CA GLU A 60 -20.26 1.52 11.19
C GLU A 60 -20.24 0.33 12.17
N ALA A 61 -19.09 -0.33 12.30
CA ALA A 61 -18.93 -1.50 13.16
C ALA A 61 -19.15 -1.21 14.65
N VAL A 62 -18.93 0.02 15.10
CA VAL A 62 -19.26 0.47 16.47
C VAL A 62 -20.75 0.29 16.80
N HIS A 63 -21.63 0.32 15.80
CA HIS A 63 -23.07 0.15 15.97
C HIS A 63 -23.55 -1.29 15.73
N MET A 64 -22.65 -2.21 15.38
CA MET A 64 -22.99 -3.61 15.15
C MET A 64 -23.11 -4.37 16.46
N ASN A 65 -24.04 -5.33 16.47
CA ASN A 65 -24.36 -6.10 17.69
C ASN A 65 -23.99 -7.57 17.57
N ALA A 66 -23.73 -8.07 16.35
CA ALA A 66 -23.45 -9.48 16.11
C ALA A 66 -22.18 -9.67 15.26
N THR A 67 -21.47 -10.76 15.51
CA THR A 67 -20.23 -11.13 14.81
C THR A 67 -20.42 -11.32 13.30
N GLY A 68 -21.61 -11.75 12.86
CA GLY A 68 -21.95 -11.90 11.44
C GLY A 68 -21.98 -10.57 10.67
N GLN A 69 -22.29 -9.46 11.35
CA GLN A 69 -22.37 -8.13 10.73
C GLN A 69 -20.98 -7.57 10.39
N LEU A 70 -19.92 -8.07 11.04
CA LEU A 70 -18.54 -7.61 10.85
C LEU A 70 -17.89 -8.09 9.54
N ALA A 71 -18.61 -8.80 8.67
CA ALA A 71 -18.08 -9.26 7.39
C ALA A 71 -17.61 -8.11 6.49
N GLY A 72 -18.34 -6.99 6.48
CA GLY A 72 -17.96 -5.77 5.75
C GLY A 72 -16.66 -5.18 6.28
N LEU A 73 -16.56 -5.02 7.61
CA LEU A 73 -15.33 -4.55 8.27
C LEU A 73 -14.14 -5.46 7.97
N LYS A 74 -14.32 -6.79 8.05
CA LYS A 74 -13.26 -7.75 7.75
C LYS A 74 -12.72 -7.59 6.33
N LEU A 75 -13.61 -7.42 5.35
CA LEU A 75 -13.22 -7.22 3.96
C LEU A 75 -12.47 -5.90 3.76
N ALA A 76 -12.97 -4.82 4.38
CA ALA A 76 -12.32 -3.51 4.34
C ALA A 76 -10.92 -3.55 4.96
N ALA A 77 -10.77 -4.20 6.12
CA ALA A 77 -9.48 -4.38 6.79
C ALA A 77 -8.51 -5.21 5.95
N TYR A 78 -8.99 -6.30 5.32
CA TYR A 78 -8.17 -7.10 4.41
C TYR A 78 -7.67 -6.27 3.22
N ALA A 79 -8.56 -5.51 2.57
CA ALA A 79 -8.22 -4.67 1.43
C ALA A 79 -7.19 -3.59 1.81
N ALA A 80 -7.43 -2.86 2.90
CA ALA A 80 -6.53 -1.84 3.41
C ALA A 80 -5.14 -2.40 3.77
N ASN A 81 -5.09 -3.53 4.48
CA ASN A 81 -3.83 -4.20 4.80
C ASN A 81 -3.09 -4.62 3.52
N PHE A 82 -3.80 -5.19 2.55
CA PHE A 82 -3.20 -5.58 1.28
C PHE A 82 -2.63 -4.39 0.52
N GLY A 83 -3.40 -3.30 0.38
CA GLY A 83 -2.94 -2.07 -0.28
C GLY A 83 -1.71 -1.47 0.38
N HIS A 84 -1.72 -1.38 1.70
CA HIS A 84 -0.59 -0.89 2.48
C HIS A 84 0.67 -1.77 2.34
N GLU A 85 0.53 -3.09 2.38
CA GLU A 85 1.67 -3.99 2.17
C GLU A 85 2.27 -3.87 0.76
N ARG A 86 1.44 -3.53 -0.24
CA ARG A 86 1.94 -3.23 -1.60
C ARG A 86 2.68 -1.90 -1.64
N MET A 87 2.22 -0.89 -0.91
CA MET A 87 2.93 0.37 -0.73
C MET A 87 4.31 0.14 -0.08
N VAL A 88 4.37 -0.63 1.02
CA VAL A 88 5.65 -0.97 1.69
C VAL A 88 6.60 -1.69 0.74
N LYS A 89 6.10 -2.55 -0.15
CA LYS A 89 6.92 -3.23 -1.16
C LYS A 89 7.39 -2.30 -2.28
N ALA A 90 6.56 -1.35 -2.70
CA ALA A 90 6.88 -0.40 -3.77
C ALA A 90 7.90 0.66 -3.33
N PHE A 91 7.72 1.24 -2.14
CA PHE A 91 8.57 2.30 -1.59
C PHE A 91 9.72 1.77 -0.70
N GLY A 92 9.59 0.54 -0.20
CA GLY A 92 10.60 -0.12 0.62
C GLY A 92 10.41 0.07 2.13
N LYS A 93 10.79 -0.96 2.90
CA LYS A 93 10.62 -1.05 4.37
C LYS A 93 11.38 0.00 5.18
N ASN A 94 12.34 0.67 4.56
CA ASN A 94 13.11 1.75 5.19
C ASN A 94 12.33 3.06 5.19
N GLU A 95 11.53 3.29 4.14
CA GLU A 95 10.77 4.52 3.96
C GLU A 95 9.37 4.42 4.56
N LEU A 96 8.71 3.26 4.43
CA LEU A 96 7.37 3.01 4.96
C LEU A 96 7.36 1.76 5.84
N LYS A 97 6.87 1.88 7.07
CA LYS A 97 6.68 0.76 7.99
C LYS A 97 5.34 0.07 7.73
N THR A 98 5.30 -1.23 7.97
CA THR A 98 4.09 -2.06 7.94
C THR A 98 3.14 -1.66 9.07
N LEU A 99 1.84 -1.92 8.88
CA LEU A 99 0.78 -1.70 9.88
C LEU A 99 0.12 -3.04 10.26
N PRO A 100 0.80 -3.89 11.06
CA PRO A 100 0.34 -5.24 11.34
C PRO A 100 -1.01 -5.29 12.06
N ALA A 101 -1.33 -4.29 12.89
CA ALA A 101 -2.66 -4.13 13.51
C ALA A 101 -3.84 -4.31 12.54
N ILE A 102 -3.74 -3.84 11.30
CA ILE A 102 -4.84 -3.98 10.33
C ILE A 102 -5.01 -5.45 9.92
N GLY A 103 -3.91 -6.18 9.75
CA GLY A 103 -3.93 -7.63 9.52
C GLY A 103 -4.47 -8.39 10.73
N GLU A 104 -4.05 -8.01 11.94
CA GLU A 104 -4.52 -8.66 13.17
C GLU A 104 -6.00 -8.39 13.45
N LEU A 105 -6.53 -7.24 13.03
CA LEU A 105 -7.98 -6.97 13.05
C LEU A 105 -8.76 -8.02 12.24
N VAL A 106 -8.24 -8.42 11.08
CA VAL A 106 -8.85 -9.49 10.25
C VAL A 106 -8.83 -10.82 11.00
N ASN A 107 -7.70 -11.17 11.63
CA ASN A 107 -7.56 -12.41 12.41
C ASN A 107 -8.53 -12.43 13.59
N MET A 108 -8.62 -11.33 14.33
CA MET A 108 -9.49 -11.17 15.49
C MET A 108 -10.97 -11.30 15.09
N ILE A 109 -11.43 -10.58 14.06
CA ILE A 109 -12.82 -10.70 13.57
C ILE A 109 -13.10 -12.12 13.10
N THR A 110 -12.13 -12.75 12.42
CA THR A 110 -12.27 -14.14 11.98
C THR A 110 -12.46 -15.07 13.18
N SER A 111 -11.67 -14.91 14.23
CA SER A 111 -11.79 -15.69 15.47
C SER A 111 -13.17 -15.50 16.11
N TRP A 112 -13.70 -14.28 16.13
CA TRP A 112 -15.04 -14.02 16.67
C TRP A 112 -16.14 -14.71 15.85
N GLN A 113 -15.96 -14.82 14.53
CA GLN A 113 -16.89 -15.43 13.59
C GLN A 113 -16.83 -16.97 13.56
N ILE A 114 -15.82 -17.63 14.14
CA ILE A 114 -15.76 -19.10 14.22
C ILE A 114 -16.99 -19.66 14.96
N GLY A 115 -17.49 -18.93 15.95
CA GLY A 115 -18.71 -19.28 16.70
C GLY A 115 -20.02 -19.02 15.94
N GLY A 116 -19.96 -18.60 14.67
CA GLY A 116 -21.13 -18.21 13.88
C GLY A 116 -21.65 -16.82 14.23
N GLU A 117 -22.94 -16.60 14.04
CA GLU A 117 -23.63 -15.34 14.34
C GLU A 117 -24.05 -15.29 15.81
N ARG A 118 -23.15 -14.78 16.66
CA ARG A 118 -23.43 -14.53 18.07
C ARG A 118 -23.42 -13.04 18.36
N PRO A 119 -24.08 -12.60 19.45
CA PRO A 119 -23.90 -11.25 19.94
C PRO A 119 -22.42 -10.97 20.25
N LEU A 120 -21.98 -9.75 19.94
CA LEU A 120 -20.70 -9.23 20.41
C LEU A 120 -20.76 -9.10 21.92
N SER A 121 -19.68 -9.51 22.60
CA SER A 121 -19.51 -9.22 24.01
C SER A 121 -19.21 -7.72 24.20
N GLN A 122 -19.37 -7.23 25.44
CA GLN A 122 -19.06 -5.83 25.73
C GLN A 122 -17.58 -5.51 25.44
N LYS A 123 -16.66 -6.41 25.82
CA LYS A 123 -15.23 -6.25 25.56
C LYS A 123 -14.90 -6.12 24.06
N GLU A 124 -15.57 -6.91 23.22
CA GLU A 124 -15.36 -6.86 21.76
C GLU A 124 -15.86 -5.54 21.16
N ARG A 125 -17.00 -5.03 21.66
CA ARG A 125 -17.51 -3.70 21.27
C ARG A 125 -16.58 -2.59 21.73
N ASP A 126 -16.13 -2.63 22.98
CA ASP A 126 -15.23 -1.63 23.54
C ASP A 126 -13.92 -1.58 22.74
N LEU A 127 -13.36 -2.74 22.37
CA LEU A 127 -12.18 -2.83 21.52
C LEU A 127 -12.42 -2.22 20.13
N LEU A 128 -13.57 -2.50 19.49
CA LEU A 128 -13.91 -1.89 18.20
C LEU A 128 -14.03 -0.37 18.29
N VAL A 129 -14.58 0.16 19.38
CA VAL A 129 -14.68 1.61 19.64
C VAL A 129 -13.29 2.22 19.82
N GLU A 130 -12.45 1.62 20.66
CA GLU A 130 -11.07 2.09 20.88
C GLU A 130 -10.26 2.04 19.60
N PHE A 131 -10.34 0.94 18.85
CA PHE A 131 -9.65 0.78 17.57
C PHE A 131 -10.14 1.78 16.53
N SER A 132 -11.47 1.95 16.37
CA SER A 132 -12.06 2.93 15.45
C SER A 132 -11.62 4.35 15.78
N THR A 133 -11.71 4.73 17.06
CA THR A 133 -11.28 6.04 17.53
C THR A 133 -9.81 6.28 17.20
N LYS A 134 -8.94 5.32 17.50
CA LYS A 134 -7.51 5.47 17.27
C LYS A 134 -7.16 5.46 15.78
N PHE A 135 -7.84 4.64 15.00
CA PHE A 135 -7.64 4.54 13.56
C PHE A 135 -8.07 5.82 12.82
N SER A 136 -9.04 6.58 13.35
CA SER A 136 -9.44 7.87 12.75
C SER A 136 -8.28 8.88 12.66
N GLU A 137 -7.27 8.77 13.53
CA GLU A 137 -6.05 9.59 13.51
C GLU A 137 -5.11 9.21 12.36
N VAL A 138 -5.24 8.01 11.79
CA VAL A 138 -4.38 7.50 10.71
C VAL A 138 -4.67 8.21 9.39
N LEU A 139 -5.94 8.43 9.05
CA LEU A 139 -6.35 9.00 7.76
C LEU A 139 -5.67 10.32 7.38
N PRO A 140 -5.67 11.38 8.22
CA PRO A 140 -5.06 12.66 7.84
C PRO A 140 -3.55 12.57 7.63
N ILE A 141 -2.87 11.61 8.28
CA ILE A 141 -1.45 11.36 8.08
C ILE A 141 -1.23 10.54 6.80
N TYR A 142 -2.09 9.54 6.57
CA TYR A 142 -1.99 8.65 5.42
C TYR A 142 -2.22 9.38 4.09
N SER A 143 -3.21 10.28 4.02
CA SER A 143 -3.50 11.07 2.81
C SER A 143 -2.37 12.01 2.41
N LEU A 144 -1.48 12.35 3.35
CA LEU A 144 -0.29 13.18 3.14
C LEU A 144 1.01 12.36 3.04
N LEU A 145 0.91 11.03 3.01
CA LEU A 145 2.05 10.12 3.08
C LEU A 145 2.95 10.22 1.85
N VAL A 146 2.37 10.43 0.66
CA VAL A 146 3.10 10.59 -0.61
C VAL A 146 2.99 12.03 -1.07
N ASN A 147 4.13 12.66 -1.38
CA ASN A 147 4.16 14.02 -1.91
C ASN A 147 3.97 14.06 -3.44
N SER A 148 3.88 15.27 -4.00
CA SER A 148 3.77 15.49 -5.45
C SER A 148 4.94 14.94 -6.29
N ASN A 149 6.07 14.65 -5.66
CA ASN A 149 7.24 14.05 -6.30
C ASN A 149 7.22 12.52 -6.23
N ASN A 150 6.10 11.93 -5.79
CA ASN A 150 5.92 10.50 -5.60
C ASN A 150 6.97 9.89 -4.64
N GLN A 151 7.23 10.60 -3.55
CA GLN A 151 8.14 10.17 -2.47
C GLN A 151 7.41 10.12 -1.14
N ILE A 152 7.79 9.17 -0.28
CA ILE A 152 7.25 9.07 1.08
C ILE A 152 7.77 10.25 1.91
N VAL A 153 6.84 10.97 2.54
CA VAL A 153 7.16 12.03 3.49
C VAL A 153 7.60 11.39 4.80
N SER A 154 8.89 11.52 5.13
CA SER A 154 9.51 10.86 6.29
C SER A 154 8.82 11.21 7.63
N THR A 155 8.42 12.47 7.81
CA THR A 155 7.66 12.90 9.00
C THR A 155 6.33 12.15 9.12
N GLN A 156 5.58 12.01 8.02
CA GLN A 156 4.28 11.33 8.03
C GLN A 156 4.45 9.82 8.22
N SER A 157 5.44 9.21 7.58
CA SER A 157 5.78 7.81 7.80
C SER A 157 6.18 7.53 9.27
N GLY A 158 6.94 8.44 9.89
CA GLY A 158 7.30 8.35 11.31
C GLY A 158 6.08 8.42 12.23
N GLN A 159 5.17 9.38 11.99
CA GLN A 159 3.93 9.51 12.74
C GLN A 159 3.00 8.31 12.54
N LEU A 160 2.87 7.84 11.29
CA LEU A 160 2.10 6.65 10.94
C LEU A 160 2.63 5.41 11.65
N ALA A 161 3.96 5.24 11.73
CA ALA A 161 4.58 4.14 12.45
C ALA A 161 4.32 4.21 13.97
N GLN A 162 4.25 5.42 14.54
CA GLN A 162 3.91 5.60 15.95
C GLN A 162 2.44 5.24 16.22
N LEU A 163 1.52 5.69 15.36
CA LEU A 163 0.11 5.29 15.45
C LEU A 163 -0.07 3.79 15.24
N GLY A 164 0.68 3.20 14.29
CA GLY A 164 0.69 1.76 14.06
C GLY A 164 1.03 0.97 15.32
N LYS A 165 2.08 1.38 16.05
CA LYS A 165 2.42 0.74 17.34
C LYS A 165 1.31 0.88 18.38
N GLN A 166 0.66 2.03 18.44
CA GLN A 166 -0.46 2.25 19.37
C GLN A 166 -1.67 1.37 19.03
N LEU A 167 -1.93 1.13 17.74
CA LEU A 167 -2.95 0.19 17.28
C LEU A 167 -2.55 -1.27 17.56
N ASP A 168 -1.28 -1.62 17.41
CA ASP A 168 -0.76 -2.95 17.75
C ASP A 168 -0.98 -3.26 19.24
N GLU A 169 -0.72 -2.28 20.12
CA GLU A 169 -0.94 -2.40 21.57
C GLU A 169 -2.42 -2.61 21.96
N LEU A 170 -3.37 -2.17 21.12
CA LEU A 170 -4.80 -2.38 21.36
C LEU A 170 -5.24 -3.81 21.01
N ILE A 171 -4.72 -4.37 19.92
CA ILE A 171 -5.13 -5.71 19.45
C ILE A 171 -4.35 -6.84 20.12
N LEU A 172 -3.10 -6.60 20.53
CA LEU A 172 -2.26 -7.60 21.19
C LEU A 172 -2.50 -7.70 22.72
N LYS A 173 -3.43 -6.91 23.26
CA LYS A 173 -3.87 -6.94 24.66
C LYS A 173 -4.88 -8.04 24.94
#